data_AF-A0A3D9KRA2-F1
#
_entry.id   AF-A0A3D9KRA2-F1
#
_cell.length_a   1.000
_cell.length_b   1.000
_cell.length_c   1.000
_cell.angle_alpha   90.00
_cell.angle_beta   90.00
_cell.angle_gamma   90.00
#
_symmetry.space_group_name_H-M   'P 1'
#
loop_
_entity.id
_entity.type
_entity.pdbx_description
1 polymer ?
#
loop_
_entity_poly.entity_id
_entity_poly.type
_entity_poly.pdbx_seq_one_letter_code
_entity_poly.pdbx_strand_id
1 'polypeptide(L)'
;MLAEYDLATEQPQLIEGEVAAVLARIPMAKPLAAMKSMSILSVASILGEAADLSGYAHGNALLRHAGLNLAGASSGKWKGQMSISKRG
;
A
#
# COMPACT_ATOMS: atom_id res chain seq x y z
N MET A 1 -28.39 -3.89 -21.38
CA MET A 1 -27.17 -3.20 -21.85
C MET A 1 -26.88 -1.93 -21.06
N LEU A 2 -27.75 -0.90 -21.00
CA LEU A 2 -27.49 0.26 -20.11
C LEU A 2 -27.56 -0.09 -18.61
N ALA A 3 -28.62 -0.74 -18.16
CA ALA A 3 -28.78 -1.08 -16.73
C ALA A 3 -27.65 -1.95 -16.15
N GLU A 4 -27.01 -2.79 -16.98
CA GLU A 4 -25.89 -3.64 -16.57
C GLU A 4 -24.57 -2.84 -16.49
N TYR A 5 -24.42 -1.83 -17.35
CA TYR A 5 -23.33 -0.86 -17.28
C TYR A 5 -23.47 0.05 -16.05
N ASP A 6 -24.68 0.57 -15.80
CA ASP A 6 -24.96 1.41 -14.64
C ASP A 6 -24.68 0.64 -13.35
N LEU A 7 -25.15 -0.62 -13.24
CA LEU A 7 -24.85 -1.49 -12.11
C LEU A 7 -23.35 -1.75 -11.92
N ALA A 8 -22.63 -2.04 -13.00
CA ALA A 8 -21.18 -2.31 -12.96
C ALA A 8 -20.36 -1.07 -12.59
N THR A 9 -20.89 0.12 -12.83
CA THR A 9 -20.27 1.37 -12.40
C THR A 9 -20.59 1.65 -10.94
N GLU A 10 -21.85 1.61 -10.51
CA GLU A 10 -22.31 1.99 -9.16
C GLU A 10 -21.75 1.12 -8.02
N GLN A 11 -21.68 -0.19 -8.21
CA GLN A 11 -21.24 -1.12 -7.15
C GLN A 11 -19.81 -0.83 -6.64
N PRO A 12 -18.80 -0.65 -7.52
CA PRO A 12 -17.48 -0.20 -7.09
C PRO A 12 -17.48 1.06 -6.22
N GLN A 13 -18.27 2.09 -6.53
CA GLN A 13 -18.26 3.32 -5.71
C GLN A 13 -18.85 3.09 -4.32
N LEU A 14 -19.88 2.24 -4.19
CA LEU A 14 -20.42 1.85 -2.90
C LEU A 14 -19.35 1.16 -2.04
N ILE A 15 -18.66 0.18 -2.62
CA ILE A 15 -17.59 -0.56 -1.93
C ILE A 15 -16.43 0.38 -1.56
N GLU A 16 -16.00 1.25 -2.47
CA GLU A 16 -14.95 2.23 -2.20
C GLU A 16 -15.33 3.18 -1.04
N GLY A 17 -16.60 3.59 -0.97
CA GLY A 17 -17.14 4.39 0.13
C GLY A 17 -17.08 3.66 1.47
N GLU A 18 -17.45 2.38 1.49
CA GLU A 18 -17.36 1.53 2.70
C GLU A 18 -15.90 1.35 3.15
N VAL A 19 -14.99 1.08 2.21
CA VAL A 19 -13.56 0.98 2.47
C VAL A 19 -13.03 2.28 3.07
N ALA A 20 -13.39 3.44 2.50
CA ALA A 20 -13.00 4.74 3.01
C ALA A 20 -13.50 4.97 4.45
N ALA A 21 -14.74 4.60 4.74
CA ALA A 21 -15.34 4.72 6.07
C ALA A 21 -14.63 3.84 7.12
N VAL A 22 -14.21 2.64 6.75
CA VAL A 22 -13.40 1.76 7.61
C VAL A 22 -12.02 2.34 7.83
N LEU A 23 -11.32 2.76 6.76
CA LEU A 23 -9.99 3.36 6.85
C LEU A 23 -9.97 4.62 7.72
N ALA A 24 -11.02 5.44 7.71
CA ALA A 24 -11.12 6.63 8.56
C ALA A 24 -11.03 6.33 10.07
N ARG A 25 -11.32 5.08 10.49
CA ARG A 25 -11.23 4.62 11.87
C ARG A 25 -9.87 4.03 12.23
N ILE A 26 -9.01 3.79 11.23
CA ILE A 26 -7.67 3.21 11.43
C ILE A 26 -6.65 4.35 11.52
N PRO A 27 -6.01 4.55 12.69
CA PRO A 27 -5.08 5.67 12.88
C PRO A 27 -3.96 5.74 11.84
N MET A 28 -3.46 4.57 11.41
CA MET A 28 -2.38 4.45 10.42
C MET A 28 -2.82 4.72 8.97
N ALA A 29 -4.12 4.73 8.66
CA ALA A 29 -4.57 5.00 7.29
C ALA A 29 -4.32 6.45 6.87
N LYS A 30 -4.46 7.41 7.79
CA LYS A 30 -4.27 8.84 7.52
C LYS A 30 -2.85 9.20 7.05
N PRO A 31 -1.76 8.81 7.76
CA PRO A 31 -0.41 9.08 7.28
C PRO A 31 -0.09 8.35 5.98
N LEU A 32 -0.63 7.14 5.76
CA LEU A 32 -0.46 6.42 4.49
C LEU A 32 -1.13 7.17 3.33
N ALA A 33 -2.37 7.63 3.50
CA ALA A 33 -3.11 8.38 2.48
C ALA A 33 -2.48 9.75 2.18
N ALA A 34 -1.72 10.34 3.12
CA ALA A 34 -1.02 11.59 2.91
C ALA A 34 0.25 11.45 2.04
N MET A 35 0.73 10.22 1.80
CA MET A 35 1.87 9.99 0.91
C MET A 35 1.50 10.27 -0.55
N LYS A 36 2.43 10.87 -1.29
CA LYS A 36 2.25 11.19 -2.71
C LYS A 36 1.88 9.91 -3.49
N SER A 37 0.83 10.01 -4.30
CA SER A 37 0.34 8.93 -5.18
C SER A 37 -0.33 7.74 -4.49
N MET A 38 -0.76 7.87 -3.23
CA MET A 38 -1.55 6.83 -2.56
C MET A 38 -3.04 6.99 -2.82
N SER A 39 -3.68 5.99 -3.44
CA SER A 39 -5.14 5.89 -3.53
C SER A 39 -5.74 5.24 -2.28
N ILE A 40 -7.04 5.43 -2.04
CA ILE A 40 -7.78 4.75 -0.95
C ILE A 40 -7.61 3.23 -1.05
N LEU A 41 -7.74 2.68 -2.26
CA LEU A 41 -7.57 1.25 -2.51
C LEU A 41 -6.13 0.80 -2.22
N SER A 42 -5.12 1.58 -2.60
CA SER A 42 -3.72 1.25 -2.29
C SER A 42 -3.46 1.23 -0.78
N VAL A 43 -4.01 2.18 -0.03
CA VAL A 43 -3.92 2.19 1.45
C VAL A 43 -4.62 0.97 2.04
N ALA A 44 -5.82 0.65 1.54
CA ALA A 44 -6.59 -0.52 1.97
C ALA A 44 -5.85 -1.83 1.70
N SER A 45 -5.26 -2.00 0.51
CA SER A 45 -4.48 -3.19 0.17
C SER A 45 -3.28 -3.34 1.09
N ILE A 46 -2.49 -2.27 1.30
CA ILE A 46 -1.32 -2.33 2.18
C ILE A 46 -1.73 -2.71 3.61
N LEU A 47 -2.77 -2.07 4.17
CA LEU A 47 -3.21 -2.37 5.54
C LEU A 47 -3.89 -3.74 5.65
N GLY A 48 -4.58 -4.19 4.59
CA GLY A 48 -5.18 -5.52 4.54
C GLY A 48 -4.14 -6.64 4.48
N GLU A 49 -3.03 -6.42 3.79
CA GLU A 49 -1.91 -7.36 3.69
C GLU A 49 -1.01 -7.32 4.94
N ALA A 50 -0.65 -6.12 5.39
CA ALA A 50 0.30 -5.94 6.49
C ALA A 50 -0.35 -6.07 7.88
N ALA A 51 -1.67 -5.99 7.95
CA ALA A 51 -2.44 -5.84 9.19
C ALA A 51 -2.00 -4.61 10.00
N ASP A 52 -1.71 -4.78 11.29
CA ASP A 52 -1.28 -3.68 12.15
C ASP A 52 0.19 -3.31 11.91
N LEU A 53 0.40 -2.14 11.29
CA LEU A 53 1.73 -1.61 11.03
C LEU A 53 2.53 -1.31 12.31
N SER A 54 1.87 -1.15 13.46
CA SER A 54 2.56 -0.95 14.75
C SER A 54 3.42 -2.16 15.16
N GLY A 55 3.12 -3.34 14.62
CA GLY A 55 3.89 -4.56 14.85
C GLY A 55 5.25 -4.62 14.13
N TYR A 56 5.52 -3.68 13.21
CA TYR A 56 6.78 -3.64 12.47
C TYR A 56 7.74 -2.64 13.12
N ALA A 57 8.85 -3.15 13.66
CA ALA A 57 9.87 -2.31 14.28
C ALA A 57 10.42 -1.22 13.32
N HIS A 58 10.63 -1.58 12.05
CA HIS A 58 11.15 -0.70 11.00
C HIS A 58 10.56 -1.06 9.63
N GLY A 59 10.59 -0.12 8.67
CA GLY A 59 10.08 -0.35 7.30
C GLY A 59 10.73 -1.54 6.57
N ASN A 60 11.99 -1.88 6.89
CA ASN A 60 12.63 -3.08 6.35
C ASN A 60 11.95 -4.38 6.80
N ALA A 61 11.34 -4.41 7.99
CA ALA A 61 10.60 -5.59 8.44
C ALA A 61 9.34 -5.80 7.58
N LEU A 62 8.66 -4.71 7.19
CA LEU A 62 7.52 -4.77 6.27
C LEU A 62 7.95 -5.23 4.87
N LEU A 63 9.08 -4.73 4.36
CA LEU A 63 9.63 -5.21 3.09
C LEU A 63 9.95 -6.70 3.13
N ARG A 64 10.59 -7.18 4.20
CA ARG A 64 10.89 -8.61 4.38
C ARG A 64 9.63 -9.46 4.47
N HIS A 65 8.58 -8.96 5.11
CA HIS A 65 7.27 -9.61 5.12
C HIS A 65 6.71 -9.80 3.70
N ALA A 66 6.91 -8.81 2.82
CA ALA A 66 6.57 -8.92 1.40
C ALA A 66 7.57 -9.73 0.56
N GLY A 67 8.61 -10.36 1.16
CA GLY A 67 9.67 -11.07 0.43
C GLY A 67 10.63 -10.14 -0.34
N LEU A 68 10.75 -8.89 0.11
CA LEU A 68 11.54 -7.83 -0.52
C LEU A 68 12.65 -7.34 0.40
N ASN A 69 13.65 -6.69 -0.19
CA ASN A 69 14.76 -6.09 0.53
C ASN A 69 15.31 -4.86 -0.19
N LEU A 70 15.85 -3.91 0.57
CA LEU A 70 16.57 -2.75 0.03
C LEU A 70 18.02 -3.13 -0.26
N ALA A 71 18.40 -3.07 -1.53
CA ALA A 71 19.76 -3.33 -2.00
C ALA A 71 20.45 -2.00 -2.36
N GLY A 72 21.52 -1.69 -1.62
CA GLY A 72 22.40 -0.57 -1.91
C GLY A 72 23.42 -0.96 -2.98
N ALA A 73 23.51 -0.17 -4.05
CA ALA A 73 24.57 -0.34 -5.03
C ALA A 73 25.90 0.14 -4.45
N SER A 74 26.89 -0.77 -4.43
CA SER A 74 28.27 -0.50 -3.97
C SER A 74 29.25 -0.28 -5.12
N SER A 75 28.83 -0.55 -6.36
CA SER A 75 29.61 -0.32 -7.58
C SER A 75 29.85 1.16 -7.82
N GLY A 76 31.05 1.52 -8.30
CA GLY A 76 31.49 2.91 -8.47
C GLY A 76 30.50 3.80 -9.22
N LYS A 77 29.89 3.30 -10.31
CA LYS A 77 28.93 4.07 -11.13
C LYS A 77 27.59 4.34 -10.43
N TRP A 78 27.21 3.51 -9.46
CA TRP A 78 25.88 3.50 -8.85
C TRP A 78 25.92 3.66 -7.32
N LYS A 79 27.07 4.05 -6.77
CA LYS A 79 27.30 4.10 -5.33
C LYS A 79 26.30 5.02 -4.66
N GLY A 80 25.57 4.49 -3.67
CA GLY A 80 24.56 5.23 -2.91
C GLY A 80 23.14 5.15 -3.48
N GLN A 81 22.94 4.50 -4.63
CA GLN A 81 21.59 4.26 -5.14
C GLN A 81 20.95 3.06 -4.44
N MET A 82 19.71 3.24 -4.00
CA MET A 82 18.87 2.21 -3.39
C MET A 82 17.95 1.58 -4.44
N SER A 83 17.83 0.26 -4.42
CA SER A 83 16.89 -0.49 -5.25
C SER A 83 16.13 -1.51 -4.42
N ILE A 84 14.94 -1.91 -4.88
CA ILE A 84 14.17 -2.99 -4.28
C ILE A 84 14.58 -4.30 -4.97
N SER A 85 14.86 -5.33 -4.18
CA SER A 85 15.22 -6.66 -4.67
C SER A 85 14.36 -7.74 -4.01
N LYS A 86 14.23 -8.90 -4.67
CA LYS A 86 13.60 -10.10 -4.10
C LYS A 86 14.55 -10.96 -3.25
N ARG A 87 15.77 -10.47 -3.01
CA ARG A 87 16.77 -11.16 -2.17
C ARG A 87 16.54 -10.75 -0.72
N GLY A 88 15.42 -11.22 -0.16
CA GLY A 88 15.02 -11.07 1.25
C GLY A 88 15.55 -12.18 2.13
#